data_AF-A0A8T3CZ70-F1
#
_entry.id   AF-A0A8T3CZ70-F1
#
_cell.length_a   1.000
_cell.length_b   1.000
_cell.length_c   1.000
_cell.angle_alpha   90.00
_cell.angle_beta   90.00
_cell.angle_gamma   90.00
#
_symmetry.space_group_name_H-M   'P 1'
#
loop_
_entity.id
_entity.type
_entity.pdbx_description
1 polymer ?
#
loop_
_entity_poly.entity_id
_entity_poly.type
_entity_poly.pdbx_seq_one_letter_code
_entity_poly.pdbx_strand_id
1 'polypeptide(L)'
;MDKKKRGPNWSPEEKSILLKEYSKRRALLESRVSSDLTRLAKRRYWEEIAACVNAFNPLNRRSISDIKKKMLNISYTARRDTRVKHALRKRASAPPAVPALAQSKNMPVLSSPSACPQESASTPAPLPVSPCQRVAPVPPTQAPQLPASPLPESSRTHDEPHETGFRRGEFEQLHAAITDCGDRIVAALEPIADSFQQLTHQVGLLVQVLAKQAEVSSPCGHAHSCPTCGCAQGQPYSEEPVRQLKSEVDQFTWET
;
A
#
# COMPACT_ATOMS: atom_id res chain seq x y z
N MET A 1 9.78 21.56 -37.12
CA MET A 1 9.95 21.02 -35.75
C MET A 1 8.84 21.58 -34.88
N ASP A 2 7.76 20.84 -34.71
CA ASP A 2 6.65 21.26 -33.86
C ASP A 2 7.05 21.18 -32.39
N LYS A 3 7.17 22.35 -31.75
CA LYS A 3 7.39 22.44 -30.31
C LYS A 3 6.18 21.83 -29.61
N LYS A 4 6.29 20.60 -29.10
CA LYS A 4 5.25 19.94 -28.28
C LYS A 4 4.90 20.89 -27.13
N LYS A 5 3.72 21.51 -27.22
CA LYS A 5 3.21 22.47 -26.23
C LYS A 5 3.06 21.73 -24.90
N ARG A 6 3.70 22.25 -23.85
CA ARG A 6 3.59 21.65 -22.51
C ARG A 6 2.12 21.68 -22.09
N GLY A 7 1.60 20.56 -21.60
CA GLY A 7 0.23 20.50 -21.09
C GLY A 7 0.06 21.42 -19.87
N PRO A 8 -1.18 21.83 -19.57
CA PRO A 8 -1.48 22.67 -18.41
C PRO A 8 -1.02 22.00 -17.11
N ASN A 9 -0.59 22.81 -16.14
CA ASN A 9 -0.16 22.34 -14.83
C ASN A 9 -1.32 21.68 -14.05
N TRP A 10 -0.98 20.77 -13.14
CA TRP A 10 -1.98 20.13 -12.28
C TRP A 10 -2.29 21.02 -11.08
N SER A 11 -3.56 21.38 -10.89
CA SER A 11 -4.03 22.13 -9.72
C SER A 11 -3.93 21.27 -8.44
N PRO A 12 -3.84 21.88 -7.25
CA PRO A 12 -3.86 21.14 -5.99
C PRO A 12 -5.19 20.40 -5.77
N GLU A 13 -6.32 20.98 -6.18
CA GLU A 13 -7.65 20.37 -6.11
C GLU A 13 -7.72 19.12 -7.00
N GLU A 14 -7.25 19.18 -8.24
CA GLU A 14 -7.19 18.03 -9.15
C GLU A 14 -6.40 16.87 -8.54
N LYS A 15 -5.26 17.18 -7.90
CA LYS A 15 -4.44 16.17 -7.22
C LYS A 15 -5.20 15.57 -6.04
N SER A 16 -5.89 16.38 -5.24
CA SER A 16 -6.65 15.91 -4.08
C SER A 16 -7.76 14.93 -4.48
N ILE A 17 -8.51 15.23 -5.55
CA ILE A 17 -9.57 14.38 -6.08
C ILE A 17 -8.97 13.09 -6.65
N LEU A 18 -7.87 13.20 -7.41
CA LEU A 18 -7.16 12.04 -7.93
C LEU A 18 -6.74 11.09 -6.79
N LEU A 19 -6.13 11.61 -5.73
CA LEU A 19 -5.72 10.82 -4.57
C LEU A 19 -6.93 10.19 -3.86
N LYS A 20 -8.02 10.94 -3.67
CA LYS A 20 -9.26 10.45 -3.03
C LYS A 20 -9.94 9.35 -3.82
N GLU A 21 -10.07 9.50 -5.14
CA GLU A 21 -10.74 8.49 -5.97
C GLU A 21 -9.85 7.27 -6.21
N TYR A 22 -8.52 7.46 -6.26
CA TYR A 22 -7.56 6.36 -6.30
C TYR A 22 -7.57 5.54 -5.02
N SER A 23 -7.58 6.19 -3.84
CA SER A 23 -7.52 5.48 -2.56
C SER A 23 -8.72 4.53 -2.35
N LYS A 24 -9.93 4.97 -2.75
CA LYS A 24 -11.15 4.13 -2.73
C LYS A 24 -10.99 2.82 -3.49
N ARG A 25 -10.25 2.82 -4.60
CA ARG A 25 -10.12 1.69 -5.53
C ARG A 25 -8.72 1.08 -5.52
N ARG A 26 -7.88 1.46 -4.55
CA ARG A 26 -6.45 1.14 -4.52
C ARG A 26 -6.19 -0.37 -4.54
N ALA A 27 -6.91 -1.14 -3.71
CA ALA A 27 -6.72 -2.59 -3.62
C ALA A 27 -6.89 -3.29 -4.98
N LEU A 28 -7.85 -2.84 -5.78
CA LEU A 28 -8.15 -3.40 -7.10
C LEU A 28 -7.16 -2.91 -8.16
N LEU A 29 -6.78 -1.63 -8.12
CA LEU A 29 -5.82 -1.05 -9.05
C LEU A 29 -4.40 -1.59 -8.86
N GLU A 30 -4.00 -1.85 -7.61
CA GLU A 30 -2.68 -2.39 -7.23
C GLU A 30 -2.65 -3.92 -7.18
N SER A 31 -3.79 -4.60 -7.39
CA SER A 31 -3.86 -6.06 -7.39
C SER A 31 -2.89 -6.68 -8.40
N ARG A 32 -2.24 -7.78 -8.05
CA ARG A 32 -1.29 -8.50 -8.92
C ARG A 32 -1.99 -9.34 -10.00
N VAL A 33 -3.31 -9.54 -9.87
CA VAL A 33 -4.11 -10.32 -10.82
C VAL A 33 -4.16 -9.62 -12.17
N SER A 34 -3.88 -10.38 -13.22
CA SER A 34 -3.75 -9.90 -14.60
C SER A 34 -4.55 -10.75 -15.60
N SER A 35 -5.75 -11.20 -15.22
CA SER A 35 -6.70 -11.76 -16.17
C SER A 35 -7.29 -10.67 -17.07
N ASP A 36 -7.79 -11.03 -18.25
CA ASP A 36 -8.42 -10.06 -19.17
C ASP A 36 -9.60 -9.33 -18.55
N LEU A 37 -10.42 -10.06 -17.77
CA LEU A 37 -11.50 -9.47 -16.98
C LEU A 37 -10.97 -8.44 -15.96
N THR A 38 -9.88 -8.75 -15.26
CA THR A 38 -9.25 -7.82 -14.32
C THR A 38 -8.64 -6.62 -15.01
N ARG A 39 -8.07 -6.79 -16.21
CA ARG A 39 -7.51 -5.70 -17.03
C ARG A 39 -8.61 -4.75 -17.48
N LEU A 40 -9.76 -5.27 -17.91
CA LEU A 40 -10.93 -4.47 -18.25
C LEU A 40 -11.47 -3.72 -17.03
N ALA A 41 -11.61 -4.39 -15.89
CA ALA A 41 -12.06 -3.77 -14.63
C ALA A 41 -11.13 -2.63 -14.19
N LYS A 42 -9.81 -2.87 -14.19
CA LYS A 42 -8.80 -1.82 -13.92
C LYS A 42 -8.94 -0.64 -14.87
N ARG A 43 -9.16 -0.90 -16.17
CA ARG A 43 -9.39 0.15 -17.15
C ARG A 43 -10.65 0.96 -16.82
N ARG A 44 -11.76 0.32 -16.46
CA ARG A 44 -13.00 1.00 -16.04
C ARG A 44 -12.79 1.89 -14.82
N TYR A 45 -12.07 1.42 -13.81
CA TYR A 45 -11.75 2.26 -12.65
C TYR A 45 -10.90 3.47 -13.01
N TRP A 46 -9.95 3.33 -13.94
CA TRP A 46 -9.20 4.47 -14.44
C TRP A 46 -10.05 5.45 -15.26
N GLU A 47 -11.05 4.95 -16.01
CA GLU A 47 -12.04 5.77 -16.72
C GLU A 47 -12.90 6.56 -15.74
N GLU A 48 -13.40 5.93 -14.67
CA GLU A 48 -14.17 6.59 -13.61
C GLU A 48 -13.35 7.68 -12.90
N ILE A 49 -12.11 7.38 -12.52
CA ILE A 49 -11.22 8.38 -11.89
C ILE A 49 -11.00 9.57 -12.83
N ALA A 50 -10.75 9.31 -14.12
CA ALA A 50 -10.60 10.36 -15.11
C ALA A 50 -11.89 11.18 -15.28
N ALA A 51 -13.06 10.54 -15.24
CA ALA A 51 -14.35 11.23 -15.29
C ALA A 51 -14.54 12.16 -14.08
N CYS A 52 -14.26 11.70 -12.86
CA CYS A 52 -14.37 12.52 -11.64
C CYS A 52 -13.42 13.73 -11.69
N VAL A 53 -12.17 13.54 -12.11
CA VAL A 53 -11.20 14.64 -12.22
C VAL A 53 -11.61 15.63 -13.31
N ASN A 54 -12.08 15.14 -14.46
CA ASN A 54 -12.53 15.98 -15.57
C ASN A 54 -13.85 16.70 -15.29
N ALA A 55 -14.72 16.13 -14.46
CA ALA A 55 -15.95 16.80 -14.00
C ALA A 55 -15.63 18.03 -13.15
N PHE A 56 -14.54 17.97 -12.38
CA PHE A 56 -14.07 19.12 -11.59
C PHE A 56 -13.36 20.18 -12.44
N ASN A 57 -12.61 19.77 -13.47
CA ASN A 57 -11.92 20.70 -14.38
C ASN A 57 -12.37 20.51 -15.85
N PRO A 58 -13.54 21.04 -16.23
CA PRO A 58 -14.08 20.87 -17.59
C PRO A 58 -13.21 21.53 -18.66
N LEU A 59 -12.44 22.56 -18.29
CA LEU A 59 -11.59 23.33 -19.21
C LEU A 59 -10.34 22.56 -19.66
N ASN A 60 -9.79 21.69 -18.80
CA ASN A 60 -8.56 20.96 -19.09
C ASN A 60 -8.76 19.46 -18.90
N ARG A 61 -9.43 18.83 -19.87
CA ARG A 61 -9.67 17.39 -19.83
C ARG A 61 -8.36 16.61 -19.87
N ARG A 62 -8.16 15.75 -18.88
CA ARG A 62 -7.03 14.83 -18.76
C ARG A 62 -7.38 13.47 -19.33
N SER A 63 -6.46 12.87 -20.06
CA SER A 63 -6.59 11.48 -20.50
C SER A 63 -6.27 10.50 -19.37
N ILE A 64 -6.73 9.25 -19.50
CA ILE A 64 -6.37 8.16 -18.58
C ILE A 64 -4.84 8.00 -18.45
N SER A 65 -4.11 8.17 -19.54
CA SER A 65 -2.64 8.11 -19.54
C SER A 65 -2.04 9.21 -18.66
N ASP A 66 -2.57 10.43 -18.73
CA ASP A 66 -2.08 11.56 -17.92
C ASP A 66 -2.35 11.34 -16.43
N ILE A 67 -3.54 10.83 -16.12
CA ILE A 67 -3.97 10.46 -14.78
C ILE A 67 -3.02 9.39 -14.19
N LYS A 68 -2.76 8.31 -14.94
CA LYS A 68 -1.82 7.25 -14.53
C LYS A 68 -0.41 7.78 -14.29
N LYS A 69 0.12 8.56 -15.24
CA LYS A 69 1.45 9.19 -15.12
C LYS A 69 1.53 10.10 -13.91
N LYS A 70 0.49 10.90 -13.67
CA LYS A 70 0.46 11.81 -12.53
C LYS A 70 0.43 11.04 -11.20
N MET A 71 -0.41 10.01 -11.10
CA MET A 71 -0.48 9.17 -9.90
C MET A 71 0.85 8.46 -9.62
N LEU A 72 1.50 7.92 -10.66
CA LEU A 72 2.83 7.33 -10.55
C LEU A 72 3.85 8.33 -10.00
N ASN A 73 3.87 9.54 -10.56
CA ASN A 73 4.77 10.63 -10.13
C ASN A 73 4.53 11.04 -8.67
N ILE A 74 3.26 11.18 -8.25
CA ILE A 74 2.90 11.46 -6.86
C ILE A 74 3.43 10.35 -5.95
N SER A 75 3.19 9.08 -6.31
CA SER A 75 3.64 7.93 -5.51
C SER A 75 5.16 7.83 -5.43
N TYR A 76 5.88 8.21 -6.49
CA TYR A 76 7.33 8.20 -6.55
C TYR A 76 7.91 9.30 -5.65
N THR A 77 7.38 10.52 -5.79
CA THR A 77 7.79 11.68 -4.99
C THR A 77 7.56 11.40 -3.50
N ALA A 78 6.38 10.89 -3.14
CA ALA A 78 6.08 10.51 -1.76
C ALA A 78 7.06 9.46 -1.21
N ARG A 79 7.37 8.41 -1.99
CA ARG A 79 8.35 7.38 -1.60
C ARG A 79 9.78 7.92 -1.49
N ARG A 80 10.15 8.89 -2.33
CA ARG A 80 11.45 9.56 -2.23
C ARG A 80 11.53 10.37 -0.94
N ASP A 81 10.51 11.17 -0.66
CA ASP A 81 10.47 12.04 0.52
C ASP A 81 10.48 11.24 1.83
N THR A 82 9.77 10.11 1.89
CA THR A 82 9.81 9.24 3.07
C THR A 82 11.19 8.63 3.29
N ARG A 83 11.88 8.19 2.22
CA ARG A 83 13.27 7.69 2.32
C ARG A 83 14.24 8.77 2.78
N VAL A 84 14.12 9.98 2.25
CA VAL A 84 14.94 11.13 2.67
C VAL A 84 14.71 11.44 4.14
N LYS A 85 13.46 11.55 4.57
CA LYS A 85 13.10 11.78 5.99
C LYS A 85 13.65 10.68 6.89
N HIS A 86 13.54 9.42 6.49
CA HIS A 86 14.08 8.29 7.25
C HIS A 86 15.61 8.31 7.34
N ALA A 87 16.30 8.67 6.25
CA ALA A 87 17.76 8.85 6.25
C ALA A 87 18.20 10.02 7.15
N LEU A 88 17.47 11.13 7.15
CA LEU A 88 17.71 12.26 8.05
C LEU A 88 17.51 11.86 9.52
N ARG A 89 16.44 11.11 9.83
CA ARG A 89 16.21 10.58 11.19
C ARG A 89 17.36 9.68 11.65
N LYS A 90 17.86 8.78 10.78
CA LYS A 90 19.01 7.92 11.10
C LYS A 90 20.31 8.71 11.36
N ARG A 91 20.52 9.82 10.66
CA ARG A 91 21.69 10.69 10.89
C ARG A 91 21.55 11.53 12.16
N ALA A 92 20.34 11.97 12.49
CA ALA A 92 20.08 12.73 13.71
C ALA A 92 20.09 11.86 14.98
N SER A 93 19.87 10.55 14.86
CA SER A 93 19.93 9.59 15.97
C SER A 93 21.31 8.96 16.19
N ALA A 94 22.33 9.34 15.41
CA ALA A 94 23.69 8.92 15.67
C ALA A 94 24.25 9.80 16.82
N PRO A 95 24.64 9.23 17.97
CA PRO A 95 25.29 10.02 19.02
C PRO A 95 26.56 10.66 18.44
N PRO A 96 26.90 11.91 18.81
CA PRO A 96 28.14 12.52 18.37
C PRO A 96 29.28 11.62 18.81
N ALA A 97 29.97 11.01 17.84
CA ALA A 97 31.24 10.37 18.08
C ALA A 97 32.17 11.47 18.58
N VAL A 98 32.36 11.54 19.90
CA VAL A 98 33.42 12.33 20.53
C VAL A 98 34.73 11.88 19.88
N PRO A 99 35.49 12.76 19.20
CA PRO A 99 36.82 12.40 18.76
C PRO A 99 37.67 12.22 20.02
N ALA A 100 37.94 10.96 20.35
CA ALA A 100 38.87 10.61 21.42
C ALA A 100 40.25 11.21 21.07
N LEU A 101 40.65 12.19 21.88
CA LEU A 101 41.99 12.73 21.94
C LEU A 101 43.00 11.59 22.12
N ALA A 102 43.83 11.34 21.10
CA ALA A 102 45.10 10.65 21.25
C ALA A 102 46.20 11.64 20.87
N GLN A 103 46.85 12.21 21.89
CA GLN A 103 48.06 13.00 21.76
C GLN A 103 49.24 12.08 21.43
N SER A 104 50.20 12.57 20.63
CA SER A 104 51.62 12.70 21.02
C SER A 104 52.64 12.37 19.91
N LYS A 105 53.45 13.41 19.60
CA LYS A 105 54.90 13.40 19.29
C LYS A 105 55.39 12.80 17.95
N ASN A 106 55.77 13.66 17.01
CA ASN A 106 57.19 14.00 16.74
C ASN A 106 57.35 14.89 15.49
N MET A 107 58.11 15.97 15.66
CA MET A 107 58.79 16.76 14.62
C MET A 107 60.11 16.03 14.25
N PRO A 108 60.67 16.17 13.03
CA PRO A 108 61.44 17.39 12.72
C PRO A 108 61.32 17.92 11.28
N VAL A 109 61.62 19.22 11.21
CA VAL A 109 61.87 20.08 10.04
C VAL A 109 63.08 19.60 9.23
N LEU A 110 63.00 19.60 7.89
CA LEU A 110 64.03 20.21 7.02
C LEU A 110 63.57 20.41 5.56
N SER A 111 63.56 21.69 5.16
CA SER A 111 64.01 22.28 3.89
C SER A 111 63.43 21.89 2.52
N SER A 112 62.79 22.92 1.95
CA SER A 112 63.15 23.60 0.69
C SER A 112 62.19 23.52 -0.50
N PRO A 113 62.14 24.59 -1.31
CA PRO A 113 60.98 24.98 -2.09
C PRO A 113 61.12 24.62 -3.57
N SER A 114 60.00 24.41 -4.25
CA SER A 114 59.96 24.53 -5.71
C SER A 114 58.57 24.94 -6.17
N ALA A 115 58.58 25.68 -7.26
CA ALA A 115 57.59 26.65 -7.66
C ALA A 115 56.52 26.10 -8.63
N CYS A 116 55.47 26.92 -8.78
CA CYS A 116 54.60 27.05 -9.96
C CYS A 116 53.52 25.95 -10.19
N PRO A 117 52.46 26.24 -10.98
CA PRO A 117 51.46 27.31 -10.78
C PRO A 117 50.01 26.81 -10.97
N GLN A 118 49.04 27.69 -10.70
CA GLN A 118 47.64 27.55 -11.11
C GLN A 118 47.51 27.36 -12.63
N GLU A 119 46.61 26.48 -13.10
CA GLU A 119 45.81 26.75 -14.29
C GLU A 119 44.51 25.93 -14.34
N SER A 120 43.44 26.69 -14.60
CA SER A 120 42.41 26.46 -15.61
C SER A 120 41.54 25.21 -15.58
N ALA A 121 40.25 25.51 -15.42
CA ALA A 121 39.10 24.70 -15.78
C ALA A 121 39.20 24.11 -17.20
N SER A 122 38.75 22.86 -17.36
CA SER A 122 38.28 22.35 -18.64
C SER A 122 37.20 21.30 -18.44
N THR A 123 36.03 21.65 -18.96
CA THR A 123 34.86 20.83 -19.25
C THR A 123 35.22 19.59 -20.08
N PRO A 124 34.62 18.41 -19.80
CA PRO A 124 34.58 17.35 -20.78
C PRO A 124 33.22 17.33 -21.50
N ALA A 125 33.29 17.46 -22.82
CA ALA A 125 32.20 17.21 -23.76
C ALA A 125 31.80 15.72 -23.78
N PRO A 126 30.52 15.37 -24.05
CA PRO A 126 30.12 14.00 -24.31
C PRO A 126 30.16 13.63 -25.80
N LEU A 127 30.47 12.35 -26.02
CA LEU A 127 30.72 11.63 -27.26
C LEU A 127 29.54 11.57 -28.25
N PRO A 128 29.80 11.33 -29.55
CA PRO A 128 28.77 11.21 -30.59
C PRO A 128 28.17 9.80 -30.60
N VAL A 129 26.84 9.71 -30.61
CA VAL A 129 26.11 8.47 -30.88
C VAL A 129 25.50 8.51 -32.28
N SER A 130 25.89 7.52 -33.10
CA SER A 130 25.33 7.21 -34.42
C SER A 130 23.82 6.96 -34.40
N PRO A 131 23.07 7.39 -35.42
CA PRO A 131 21.74 6.85 -35.71
C PRO A 131 21.78 5.85 -36.86
N CYS A 132 21.29 4.63 -36.59
CA CYS A 132 20.88 3.67 -37.61
C CYS A 132 19.67 4.16 -38.42
N GLN A 133 19.56 3.62 -39.62
CA GLN A 133 18.73 4.05 -40.76
C GLN A 133 17.21 3.80 -40.61
N ARG A 134 16.48 4.43 -41.57
CA ARG A 134 15.18 4.07 -42.17
C ARG A 134 13.94 4.54 -41.40
N VAL A 135 12.88 5.10 -41.98
CA VAL A 135 12.16 4.82 -43.25
C VAL A 135 11.55 6.12 -43.82
N ALA A 136 11.39 6.16 -45.15
CA ALA A 136 10.87 7.26 -45.98
C ALA A 136 9.43 7.74 -45.64
N PRO A 137 9.07 8.99 -46.00
CA PRO A 137 7.71 9.50 -45.88
C PRO A 137 6.83 9.09 -47.08
N VAL A 138 5.62 8.61 -46.76
CA VAL A 138 4.52 8.36 -47.70
C VAL A 138 3.83 9.69 -48.03
N PRO A 139 3.49 9.99 -49.30
CA PRO A 139 2.81 11.23 -49.69
C PRO A 139 1.33 11.26 -49.25
N PRO A 140 0.72 12.45 -49.13
CA PRO A 140 -0.68 12.60 -48.72
C PRO A 140 -1.64 12.20 -49.84
N THR A 141 -2.45 11.17 -49.58
CA THR A 141 -3.62 10.82 -50.39
C THR A 141 -4.67 11.93 -50.29
N GLN A 142 -5.10 12.40 -51.46
CA GLN A 142 -6.18 13.35 -51.69
C GLN A 142 -7.49 12.94 -51.01
N ALA A 143 -8.21 13.97 -50.55
CA ALA A 143 -9.58 13.90 -50.08
C ALA A 143 -10.53 13.30 -51.13
N PRO A 144 -11.38 12.33 -50.78
CA PRO A 144 -12.53 11.97 -51.59
C PRO A 144 -13.61 13.06 -51.44
N GLN A 145 -14.01 13.63 -52.57
CA GLN A 145 -15.18 14.50 -52.64
C GLN A 145 -16.45 13.72 -52.31
N LEU A 146 -17.32 14.38 -51.54
CA LEU A 146 -18.72 14.03 -51.35
C LEU A 146 -19.49 14.19 -52.67
N PRO A 147 -20.30 13.20 -53.08
CA PRO A 147 -21.52 13.47 -53.82
C PRO A 147 -22.72 13.42 -52.88
N ALA A 148 -23.63 14.33 -53.12
CA ALA A 148 -24.88 14.51 -52.39
C ALA A 148 -25.80 13.26 -52.44
N SER A 149 -26.51 13.06 -51.31
CA SER A 149 -27.87 12.50 -51.08
C SER A 149 -28.62 11.85 -52.27
N PRO A 150 -29.41 10.76 -52.05
CA PRO A 150 -30.55 10.80 -51.12
C PRO A 150 -30.92 9.50 -50.36
N LEU A 151 -31.51 9.66 -49.18
CA LEU A 151 -32.45 8.72 -48.52
C LEU A 151 -33.82 8.76 -49.25
N PRO A 152 -34.81 7.88 -48.99
CA PRO A 152 -34.81 6.62 -48.22
C PRO A 152 -35.46 5.45 -48.99
N GLU A 153 -35.17 4.20 -48.62
CA GLU A 153 -36.22 3.17 -48.72
C GLU A 153 -36.11 2.10 -47.65
N SER A 154 -37.25 1.88 -47.03
CA SER A 154 -37.53 0.99 -45.93
C SER A 154 -37.55 -0.45 -46.46
N SER A 155 -36.74 -1.33 -45.88
CA SER A 155 -36.92 -2.77 -46.00
C SER A 155 -36.47 -3.43 -44.71
N ARG A 156 -37.46 -3.61 -43.86
CA ARG A 156 -37.44 -4.26 -42.56
C ARG A 156 -37.65 -5.75 -42.80
N THR A 157 -36.61 -6.56 -42.71
CA THR A 157 -36.73 -8.01 -42.55
C THR A 157 -35.48 -8.59 -41.87
N HIS A 158 -35.76 -9.56 -40.98
CA HIS A 158 -34.85 -10.44 -40.24
C HIS A 158 -34.25 -9.94 -38.92
N ASP A 159 -35.05 -10.13 -37.88
CA ASP A 159 -34.62 -10.43 -36.52
C ASP A 159 -33.89 -11.80 -36.54
N GLU A 160 -32.59 -11.79 -36.28
CA GLU A 160 -31.73 -12.98 -36.16
C GLU A 160 -31.23 -13.03 -34.70
N PRO A 161 -31.67 -13.98 -33.86
CA PRO A 161 -31.24 -14.09 -32.49
C PRO A 161 -29.97 -14.96 -32.44
N HIS A 162 -28.85 -14.46 -32.95
CA HIS A 162 -27.59 -15.19 -32.92
C HIS A 162 -26.60 -14.60 -31.89
N GLU A 163 -26.17 -15.48 -30.97
CA GLU A 163 -24.91 -15.45 -30.22
C GLU A 163 -24.78 -14.58 -28.96
N THR A 164 -25.63 -14.85 -27.95
CA THR A 164 -25.25 -14.58 -26.53
C THR A 164 -24.97 -15.85 -25.72
N GLY A 165 -25.05 -17.03 -26.34
CA GLY A 165 -24.88 -18.33 -25.67
C GLY A 165 -23.43 -18.68 -25.30
N PHE A 166 -22.43 -18.17 -26.03
CA PHE A 166 -21.04 -18.60 -25.86
C PHE A 166 -20.41 -18.16 -24.52
N ARG A 167 -20.87 -17.04 -23.93
CA ARG A 167 -20.30 -16.51 -22.68
C ARG A 167 -20.93 -17.06 -21.40
N ARG A 168 -22.06 -17.78 -21.49
CA ARG A 168 -22.76 -18.26 -20.28
C ARG A 168 -22.00 -19.43 -19.63
N GLY A 169 -21.52 -20.38 -20.44
CA GLY A 169 -20.76 -21.52 -19.94
C GLY A 169 -19.41 -21.15 -19.31
N GLU A 170 -18.68 -20.21 -19.90
CA GLU A 170 -17.41 -19.72 -19.32
C GLU A 170 -17.60 -19.01 -17.99
N PHE A 171 -18.71 -18.26 -17.84
CA PHE A 171 -19.04 -17.59 -16.59
C PHE A 171 -19.43 -18.60 -15.49
N GLU A 172 -20.24 -19.61 -15.82
CA GLU A 172 -20.61 -20.67 -14.90
C GLU A 172 -19.38 -21.49 -14.46
N GLN A 173 -18.47 -21.79 -15.38
CA GLN A 173 -17.21 -22.47 -15.06
C GLN A 173 -16.31 -21.63 -14.14
N LEU A 174 -16.20 -20.32 -14.40
CA LEU A 174 -15.44 -19.42 -13.54
C LEU A 174 -16.07 -19.29 -12.15
N HIS A 175 -17.40 -19.19 -12.08
CA HIS A 175 -18.14 -19.11 -10.81
C HIS A 175 -17.97 -20.39 -9.98
N ALA A 176 -18.04 -21.56 -10.63
CA ALA A 176 -17.76 -22.84 -9.99
C ALA A 176 -16.33 -22.91 -9.45
N ALA A 177 -15.33 -22.47 -10.22
CA ALA A 177 -13.94 -22.45 -9.78
C ALA A 177 -13.68 -21.48 -8.61
N ILE A 178 -14.37 -20.33 -8.58
CA ILE A 178 -14.29 -19.39 -7.44
C ILE A 178 -14.91 -20.01 -6.19
N THR A 179 -16.05 -20.69 -6.33
CA THR A 179 -16.75 -21.35 -5.22
C THR A 179 -15.89 -22.48 -4.66
N ASP A 180 -15.35 -23.36 -5.50
CA ASP A 180 -14.44 -24.44 -5.10
C ASP A 180 -13.19 -23.91 -4.38
N CYS A 181 -12.61 -22.81 -4.88
CA CYS A 181 -11.48 -22.15 -4.21
C CYS A 181 -11.87 -21.64 -2.81
N GLY A 182 -13.08 -21.08 -2.67
CA GLY A 182 -13.64 -20.64 -1.39
C GLY A 182 -13.78 -21.79 -0.40
N ASP A 183 -14.39 -22.90 -0.82
CA ASP A 183 -14.59 -24.08 0.01
C ASP A 183 -13.26 -24.69 0.48
N ARG A 184 -12.25 -24.71 -0.39
CA ARG A 184 -10.90 -25.17 -0.05
C ARG A 184 -10.21 -24.27 0.98
N ILE A 185 -10.43 -22.96 0.92
CA ILE A 185 -9.89 -22.02 1.92
C ILE A 185 -10.58 -22.26 3.26
N VAL A 186 -11.92 -22.39 3.29
CA VAL A 186 -12.67 -22.65 4.51
C VAL A 186 -12.22 -23.97 5.16
N ALA A 187 -12.13 -25.05 4.37
CA ALA A 187 -11.62 -26.34 4.85
C ALA A 187 -10.18 -26.28 5.37
N ALA A 188 -9.34 -25.41 4.81
CA ALA A 188 -7.97 -25.21 5.28
C ALA A 188 -7.90 -24.40 6.59
N LEU A 189 -8.91 -23.58 6.89
CA LEU A 189 -8.99 -22.79 8.12
C LEU A 189 -9.63 -23.55 9.29
N GLU A 190 -10.47 -24.56 9.00
CA GLU A 190 -11.11 -25.42 10.00
C GLU A 190 -10.14 -26.01 11.05
N PRO A 191 -9.00 -26.64 10.70
CA PRO A 191 -8.07 -27.17 11.71
C PRO A 191 -7.41 -26.07 12.56
N ILE A 192 -7.31 -24.84 12.03
CA ILE A 192 -6.80 -23.70 12.79
C ILE A 192 -7.82 -23.29 13.85
N ALA A 193 -9.11 -23.23 13.48
CA ALA A 193 -10.19 -22.94 14.42
C ALA A 193 -10.25 -23.98 15.55
N ASP A 194 -10.14 -25.27 15.23
CA ASP A 194 -10.09 -26.34 16.22
C ASP A 194 -8.89 -26.20 17.17
N SER A 195 -7.72 -25.83 16.64
CA SER A 195 -6.52 -25.59 17.45
C SER A 195 -6.73 -24.43 18.44
N PHE A 196 -7.41 -23.36 18.03
CA PHE A 196 -7.74 -22.25 18.92
C PHE A 196 -8.75 -22.64 20.01
N GLN A 197 -9.77 -23.43 19.66
CA GLN A 197 -10.71 -23.96 20.65
C GLN A 197 -9.99 -24.87 21.67
N GLN A 198 -9.10 -25.74 21.20
CA GLN A 198 -8.30 -26.59 22.07
C GLN A 198 -7.40 -25.77 23.01
N LEU A 199 -6.74 -24.73 22.51
CA LEU A 199 -5.93 -23.84 23.33
C LEU A 199 -6.78 -23.12 24.38
N THR A 200 -7.95 -22.60 23.99
CA THR A 200 -8.90 -21.95 24.91
C THR A 200 -9.32 -22.90 26.03
N HIS A 201 -9.61 -24.16 25.70
CA HIS A 201 -9.92 -25.18 26.69
C HIS A 201 -8.75 -25.46 27.66
N GLN A 202 -7.52 -25.56 27.15
CA GLN A 202 -6.32 -25.77 27.98
C GLN A 202 -6.07 -24.61 28.94
N VAL A 203 -6.21 -23.37 28.46
CA VAL A 203 -6.10 -22.18 29.30
C VAL A 203 -7.19 -22.17 30.38
N GLY A 204 -8.43 -22.52 30.03
CA GLY A 204 -9.53 -22.65 30.98
C GLY A 204 -9.23 -23.65 32.11
N LEU A 205 -8.67 -24.82 31.78
CA LEU A 205 -8.24 -25.80 32.77
C LEU A 205 -7.12 -25.25 33.68
N LEU A 206 -6.13 -24.56 33.11
CA LEU A 206 -5.04 -23.97 33.89
C LEU A 206 -5.56 -22.92 34.89
N VAL A 207 -6.49 -22.07 34.46
CA VAL A 207 -7.14 -21.07 35.34
C VAL A 207 -7.86 -21.75 36.50
N GLN A 208 -8.58 -22.84 36.25
CA GLN A 208 -9.24 -23.60 37.32
C GLN A 208 -8.24 -24.22 38.32
N VAL A 209 -7.10 -24.72 37.84
CA VAL A 209 -6.04 -25.26 38.71
C VAL A 209 -5.44 -24.16 39.59
N LEU A 210 -5.14 -22.99 39.01
CA LEU A 210 -4.61 -21.85 39.75
C LEU A 210 -5.61 -21.32 40.79
N ALA A 211 -6.90 -21.25 40.44
CA ALA A 211 -7.95 -20.87 41.39
C ALA A 211 -8.01 -21.82 42.59
N LYS A 212 -7.92 -23.15 42.36
CA LYS A 212 -7.87 -24.14 43.45
C LYS A 212 -6.62 -24.02 44.32
N GLN A 213 -5.46 -23.69 43.74
CA GLN A 213 -4.23 -23.49 44.53
C GLN A 213 -4.33 -22.25 45.43
N ALA A 214 -5.02 -21.20 44.99
CA ALA A 214 -5.25 -20.00 45.81
C ALA A 214 -6.12 -20.28 47.04
N GLU A 215 -7.11 -21.18 46.95
CA GLU A 215 -7.94 -21.57 48.10
C GLU A 215 -7.16 -22.40 49.15
N VAL A 216 -6.25 -23.26 48.71
CA VAL A 216 -5.45 -24.13 49.60
C VAL A 216 -4.35 -23.36 50.33
N SER A 217 -3.95 -22.19 49.83
CA SER A 217 -2.86 -21.39 50.39
C SER A 217 -3.31 -20.26 51.32
N SER A 218 -4.54 -20.29 51.85
CA SER A 218 -4.99 -19.39 52.91
C SER A 218 -4.68 -19.99 54.30
N PRO A 219 -3.54 -19.67 54.94
CA PRO A 219 -3.07 -20.36 56.13
C PRO A 219 -3.26 -19.46 57.35
N CYS A 220 -4.50 -19.18 57.75
CA CYS A 220 -4.83 -18.77 59.12
C CYS A 220 -6.34 -18.59 59.34
N GLY A 221 -7.08 -19.70 59.36
CA GLY A 221 -8.41 -19.78 59.98
C GLY A 221 -8.38 -19.76 61.52
N HIS A 222 -7.46 -19.02 62.15
CA HIS A 222 -7.46 -18.83 63.60
C HIS A 222 -7.81 -17.38 63.92
N ALA A 223 -9.09 -17.14 64.21
CA ALA A 223 -9.62 -15.88 64.73
C ALA A 223 -9.16 -15.58 66.18
N HIS A 224 -8.15 -16.27 66.70
CA HIS A 224 -7.60 -16.04 68.02
C HIS A 224 -6.13 -15.63 67.88
N SER A 225 -5.91 -14.34 68.13
CA SER A 225 -4.64 -13.62 68.32
C SER A 225 -3.43 -14.54 68.57
N CYS A 226 -2.65 -14.80 67.53
CA CYS A 226 -1.31 -15.38 67.66
C CYS A 226 -0.33 -14.22 68.00
N PRO A 227 0.23 -14.14 69.22
CA PRO A 227 1.05 -12.99 69.64
C PRO A 227 2.50 -13.06 69.13
N THR A 228 2.90 -14.13 68.44
CA THR A 228 4.31 -14.38 68.06
C THR A 228 4.58 -14.20 66.57
N CYS A 229 3.58 -14.08 65.70
CA CYS A 229 3.78 -13.64 64.32
C CYS A 229 3.63 -12.11 64.26
N GLY A 230 4.72 -11.37 64.04
CA GLY A 230 4.72 -9.92 63.85
C GLY A 230 4.06 -9.47 62.54
N CYS A 231 2.89 -9.98 62.21
CA CYS A 231 2.09 -9.54 61.06
C CYS A 231 1.40 -8.22 61.43
N ALA A 232 2.11 -7.13 61.17
CA ALA A 232 1.55 -5.79 61.19
C ALA A 232 0.29 -5.75 60.30
N GLN A 233 -0.75 -5.08 60.80
CA GLN A 233 -2.05 -4.88 60.17
C GLN A 233 -1.93 -4.63 58.67
N GLY A 234 -2.13 -5.69 57.88
CA GLY A 234 -2.25 -5.60 56.44
C GLY A 234 -3.56 -4.89 56.10
N GLN A 235 -3.45 -3.76 55.40
CA GLN A 235 -4.58 -3.10 54.75
C GLN A 235 -5.39 -4.14 53.95
N PRO A 236 -6.74 -4.09 53.99
CA PRO A 236 -7.56 -4.98 53.17
C PRO A 236 -7.17 -4.78 51.70
N TYR A 237 -6.61 -5.83 51.09
CA TYR A 237 -6.29 -5.86 49.67
C TYR A 237 -7.62 -5.71 48.93
N SER A 238 -7.82 -4.57 48.26
CA SER A 238 -9.03 -4.30 47.48
C SER A 238 -9.19 -5.38 46.41
N GLU A 239 -10.31 -6.12 46.43
CA GLU A 239 -10.68 -7.10 45.39
C GLU A 239 -11.07 -6.47 44.04
N GLU A 240 -11.04 -5.13 43.91
CA GLU A 240 -11.34 -4.42 42.66
C GLU A 240 -10.59 -4.92 41.42
N PRO A 241 -9.27 -5.20 41.45
CA PRO A 241 -8.54 -5.55 40.22
C PRO A 241 -9.00 -6.89 39.63
N VAL A 242 -9.46 -7.82 40.46
CA VAL A 242 -9.91 -9.15 40.02
C VAL A 242 -11.30 -9.09 39.37
N ARG A 243 -12.18 -8.21 39.88
CA ARG A 243 -13.50 -7.98 39.28
C ARG A 243 -13.39 -7.27 37.93
N GLN A 244 -12.45 -6.34 37.79
CA GLN A 244 -12.23 -5.61 36.54
C GLN A 244 -11.73 -6.52 35.42
N LEU A 245 -10.77 -7.39 35.71
CA LEU A 245 -10.27 -8.38 34.73
C LEU A 245 -11.35 -9.37 34.28
N LYS A 246 -12.25 -9.79 35.18
CA LYS A 246 -13.36 -10.68 34.83
C LYS A 246 -14.34 -9.99 33.88
N SER A 247 -14.63 -8.70 34.12
CA SER A 247 -15.48 -7.92 33.22
C SER A 247 -14.86 -7.69 31.83
N GLU A 248 -13.54 -7.50 31.73
CA GLU A 248 -12.86 -7.33 30.43
C GLU A 248 -12.84 -8.61 29.60
N VAL A 249 -12.66 -9.79 30.25
CA VAL A 249 -12.70 -11.09 29.56
C VAL A 249 -14.12 -11.43 29.08
N ASP A 250 -15.15 -11.14 29.89
CA ASP A 250 -16.54 -11.31 29.48
C ASP A 250 -16.96 -10.31 28.38
N GLN A 251 -16.34 -9.13 28.30
CA GLN A 251 -16.62 -8.17 27.23
C GLN A 251 -15.95 -8.55 25.89
N PHE A 252 -14.82 -9.25 25.95
CA PHE A 252 -14.05 -9.67 24.76
C PHE A 252 -14.64 -10.88 24.03
N THR A 253 -15.53 -11.64 24.67
CA THR A 253 -16.08 -12.89 24.13
C THR A 253 -17.32 -12.73 23.24
N TRP A 254 -17.86 -11.52 23.06
CA TRP A 254 -19.07 -11.26 22.25
C TRP A 254 -18.85 -10.50 20.94
N GLU A 255 -17.60 -10.17 20.58
CA GLU A 255 -17.29 -9.40 19.35
C GLU A 255 -16.67 -10.22 18.19
N THR A 256 -16.73 -11.55 18.24
CA THR A 256 -16.34 -12.45 17.12
C THR A 256 -17.51 -13.30 16.66
#